data_AF-A0A8S7UCH5-F1
#
_entry.id   AF-A0A8S7UCH5-F1
#
_cell.length_a   1.000
_cell.length_b   1.000
_cell.length_c   1.000
_cell.angle_alpha   90.00
_cell.angle_beta   90.00
_cell.angle_gamma   90.00
#
_symmetry.space_group_name_H-M   'P 1'
#
loop_
_entity.id
_entity.type
_entity.pdbx_description
1 polymer ?
#
loop_
_entity_poly.entity_id
_entity_poly.type
_entity_poly.pdbx_seq_one_letter_code
_entity_poly.pdbx_strand_id
1 'polypeptide(L)'
;MNLVMSDITRNKLGCYMAQQASLNNIPVSALVSRFTVEPSVQQRFENAVKESTEFTKKINVFGVTDQKGEKILLDTTGPIARTNTSYDGTKRRNPNNVVDLKNRKYQCEQVNYDTFISYPQLDAWAAHPDFQSRVSTQIARQVALDRIMIGFNGTSHADESNFSTNKLLQDVNVGWLEHIRTDASERVMNDVTLTSRNMDNTVAHAG
;
A
#
# COMPACT_ATOMS: atom_id res chain seq x y z
N MET A 1 -33.50 17.17 -16.36
CA MET A 1 -32.23 17.92 -16.24
C MET A 1 -31.20 17.14 -17.06
N ASN A 2 -30.76 17.69 -18.19
CA ASN A 2 -29.86 16.97 -19.09
C ASN A 2 -28.50 16.78 -18.40
N LEU A 3 -28.08 15.53 -18.18
CA LEU A 3 -26.77 15.13 -17.67
C LEU A 3 -25.70 15.36 -18.75
N VAL A 4 -25.58 16.58 -19.24
CA VAL A 4 -24.62 16.93 -20.29
C VAL A 4 -23.50 17.71 -19.64
N MET A 5 -22.29 17.17 -19.72
CA MET A 5 -21.05 17.82 -19.27
C MET A 5 -20.90 19.19 -19.93
N SER A 6 -20.55 20.22 -19.15
CA SER A 6 -20.34 21.57 -19.68
C SER A 6 -19.14 21.64 -20.63
N ASP A 7 -19.15 22.63 -21.54
CA ASP A 7 -18.08 22.80 -22.54
C ASP A 7 -16.72 23.10 -21.88
N ILE A 8 -16.73 23.85 -20.77
CA ILE A 8 -15.52 24.15 -19.99
C ILE A 8 -14.92 22.85 -19.43
N THR A 9 -15.75 22.00 -18.84
CA THR A 9 -15.31 20.71 -18.29
C THR A 9 -14.85 19.77 -19.39
N ARG A 10 -15.55 19.74 -20.53
CA ARG A 10 -15.12 18.95 -21.69
C ARG A 10 -13.73 19.35 -22.15
N ASN A 11 -13.45 20.65 -22.24
CA ASN A 11 -12.13 21.15 -22.62
C ASN A 11 -11.07 20.80 -21.57
N LYS A 12 -11.34 21.01 -20.27
CA LYS A 12 -10.41 20.66 -19.19
C LYS A 12 -10.13 19.17 -19.10
N LEU A 13 -11.15 18.33 -19.30
CA LEU A 13 -11.01 16.88 -19.37
C LEU A 13 -10.19 16.45 -20.59
N GLY A 14 -10.41 17.08 -21.74
CA GLY A 14 -9.59 16.86 -22.94
C GLY A 14 -8.11 17.20 -22.71
N CYS A 15 -7.82 18.33 -22.04
CA CYS A 15 -6.45 18.67 -21.65
C CYS A 15 -5.85 17.65 -20.67
N TYR A 16 -6.64 17.17 -19.70
CA TYR A 16 -6.20 16.13 -18.77
C TYR A 16 -5.82 14.85 -19.49
N MET A 17 -6.67 14.35 -20.39
CA MET A 17 -6.39 13.17 -21.20
C MET A 17 -5.15 13.37 -22.08
N ALA A 18 -5.01 14.53 -22.72
CA ALA A 18 -3.83 14.85 -23.52
C ALA A 18 -2.54 14.82 -22.69
N GLN A 19 -2.57 15.34 -21.46
CA GLN A 19 -1.42 15.30 -20.56
C GLN A 19 -1.09 13.87 -20.13
N GLN A 20 -2.08 13.06 -19.76
CA GLN A 20 -1.85 11.65 -19.39
C GLN A 20 -1.27 10.83 -20.56
N ALA A 21 -1.75 11.08 -21.77
CA ALA A 21 -1.24 10.45 -22.98
C ALA A 21 0.22 10.85 -23.26
N SER A 22 0.53 12.14 -23.14
CA SER A 22 1.89 12.66 -23.30
C SER A 22 2.87 12.12 -22.26
N LEU A 23 2.43 11.94 -21.02
CA LEU A 23 3.28 11.39 -19.95
C LEU A 23 3.67 9.93 -20.22
N ASN A 24 2.80 9.17 -20.89
CA ASN A 24 3.01 7.76 -21.23
C ASN A 24 3.50 7.55 -22.67
N ASN A 25 3.81 8.62 -23.42
CA ASN A 25 4.25 8.55 -24.82
C ASN A 25 3.26 7.81 -25.75
N ILE A 26 1.96 7.93 -25.51
CA ILE A 26 0.90 7.30 -26.30
C ILE A 26 -0.04 8.34 -26.92
N PRO A 27 -0.77 8.00 -28.00
CA PRO A 27 -1.84 8.86 -28.49
C PRO A 27 -3.04 8.86 -27.53
N VAL A 28 -3.81 9.96 -27.51
CA VAL A 28 -5.00 10.10 -26.64
C VAL A 28 -6.03 8.99 -26.90
N SER A 29 -6.16 8.51 -28.14
CA SER A 29 -7.04 7.40 -28.50
C SER A 29 -6.64 6.06 -27.87
N ALA A 30 -5.39 5.90 -27.44
CA ALA A 30 -4.95 4.67 -26.78
C ALA A 30 -5.34 4.62 -25.29
N LEU A 31 -5.73 5.75 -24.67
CA LEU A 31 -6.12 5.78 -23.25
C LEU A 31 -7.37 4.96 -22.93
N VAL A 32 -8.25 4.75 -23.91
CA VAL A 32 -9.45 3.89 -23.76
C VAL A 32 -9.16 2.41 -23.94
N SER A 33 -7.91 2.07 -24.32
CA SER A 33 -7.45 0.71 -24.52
C SER A 33 -6.39 0.34 -23.48
N ARG A 34 -6.00 -0.93 -23.42
CA ARG A 34 -4.90 -1.36 -22.56
C ARG A 34 -3.58 -0.82 -23.12
N PHE A 35 -2.80 -0.13 -22.28
CA PHE A 35 -1.48 0.36 -22.64
C PHE A 35 -0.49 0.11 -21.49
N THR A 36 0.80 0.03 -21.83
CA THR A 36 1.86 -0.08 -20.84
C THR A 36 2.18 1.30 -20.29
N VAL A 37 2.11 1.46 -18.97
CA VAL A 37 2.47 2.70 -18.28
C VAL A 37 3.99 2.85 -18.26
N GLU A 38 4.48 4.05 -18.55
CA GLU A 38 5.91 4.35 -18.48
C GLU A 38 6.41 4.19 -17.02
N PRO A 39 7.53 3.50 -16.74
CA PRO A 39 8.01 3.25 -15.37
C PRO A 39 8.17 4.53 -14.53
N SER A 40 8.59 5.63 -15.17
CA SER A 40 8.72 6.94 -14.51
C SER A 40 7.38 7.56 -14.10
N VAL A 41 6.30 7.27 -14.82
CA VAL A 41 4.94 7.72 -14.49
C VAL A 41 4.40 6.88 -13.34
N GLN A 42 4.57 5.55 -13.41
CA GLN A 42 4.22 4.65 -12.32
C GLN A 42 4.93 5.04 -11.02
N GLN A 43 6.24 5.31 -11.06
CA GLN A 43 6.99 5.71 -9.88
C GLN A 43 6.50 7.04 -9.30
N ARG A 44 6.18 8.02 -10.15
CA ARG A 44 5.59 9.29 -9.69
C ARG A 44 4.23 9.08 -9.03
N PHE A 45 3.39 8.20 -9.58
CA PHE A 45 2.11 7.85 -8.98
C PHE A 45 2.28 7.16 -7.62
N GLU A 46 3.17 6.17 -7.53
CA GLU A 46 3.48 5.49 -6.27
C GLU A 46 4.01 6.44 -5.19
N ASN A 47 4.86 7.40 -5.59
CA ASN A 47 5.31 8.46 -4.67
C ASN A 47 4.14 9.34 -4.22
N ALA A 48 3.22 9.72 -5.11
CA ALA A 48 2.04 10.50 -4.75
C ALA A 48 1.12 9.75 -3.78
N VAL A 49 0.92 8.44 -3.99
CA VAL A 49 0.18 7.55 -3.08
C VAL A 49 0.89 7.52 -1.72
N LYS A 50 2.21 7.31 -1.70
CA LYS A 50 3.01 7.28 -0.46
C LYS A 50 2.93 8.59 0.32
N GLU A 51 2.98 9.73 -0.35
CA GLU A 51 2.94 11.06 0.26
C GLU A 51 1.52 11.54 0.64
N SER A 52 0.48 10.81 0.26
CA SER A 52 -0.92 11.23 0.45
C SER A 52 -1.42 11.11 1.89
N THR A 53 -0.85 10.21 2.70
CA THR A 53 -1.25 10.02 4.11
C THR A 53 -0.04 10.01 5.04
N GLU A 54 -0.21 10.41 6.30
CA GLU A 54 0.88 10.37 7.27
C GLU A 54 1.37 8.95 7.56
N PHE A 55 0.47 7.97 7.53
CA PHE A 55 0.80 6.57 7.78
C PHE A 55 1.65 6.01 6.64
N THR A 56 1.28 6.26 5.39
CA THR A 56 2.04 5.78 4.21
C THR A 56 3.46 6.38 4.13
N LYS A 57 3.68 7.57 4.69
CA LYS A 57 5.04 8.16 4.82
C LYS A 57 5.92 7.43 5.84
N LYS A 58 5.32 6.82 6.86
CA LYS A 58 6.03 6.11 7.94
C LYS A 58 6.33 4.66 7.62
N ILE A 59 5.83 4.13 6.50
CA ILE A 59 6.08 2.76 6.05
C ILE A 59 6.96 2.72 4.81
N ASN A 60 7.64 1.60 4.61
CA ASN A 60 8.48 1.35 3.45
C ASN A 60 7.64 0.71 2.33
N VAL A 61 7.63 1.36 1.17
CA VAL A 61 7.02 0.85 -0.07
C VAL A 61 8.11 0.89 -1.13
N PHE A 62 8.44 -0.27 -1.69
CA PHE A 62 9.43 -0.43 -2.75
C PHE A 62 8.85 -1.31 -3.85
N GLY A 63 9.14 -0.95 -5.10
CA GLY A 63 8.80 -1.76 -6.25
C GLY A 63 9.76 -2.94 -6.39
N VAL A 64 9.24 -4.09 -6.81
CA VAL A 64 10.01 -5.29 -7.15
C VAL A 64 9.67 -5.71 -8.58
N THR A 65 10.63 -6.32 -9.27
CA THR A 65 10.44 -6.82 -10.64
C THR A 65 9.84 -8.21 -10.68
N ASP A 66 10.16 -9.04 -9.69
CA ASP A 66 9.74 -10.44 -9.66
C ASP A 66 8.38 -10.56 -8.95
N GLN A 67 7.52 -11.46 -9.44
CA GLN A 67 6.21 -11.70 -8.84
C GLN A 67 6.34 -12.45 -7.49
N LYS A 68 7.35 -13.31 -7.36
CA LYS A 68 7.62 -14.07 -6.14
C LYS A 68 9.11 -14.03 -5.85
N GLY A 69 9.47 -13.86 -4.58
CA GLY A 69 10.86 -13.82 -4.17
C GLY A 69 11.01 -13.79 -2.66
N GLU A 70 12.22 -13.54 -2.19
CA GLU A 70 12.52 -13.37 -0.77
C GLU A 70 12.55 -11.88 -0.39
N LYS A 71 12.21 -11.58 0.86
CA LYS A 71 12.25 -10.22 1.39
C LYS A 71 13.62 -9.56 1.12
N ILE A 72 13.61 -8.46 0.39
CA ILE A 72 14.82 -7.69 0.03
C ILE A 72 15.31 -6.81 1.19
N LEU A 73 14.52 -6.68 2.27
CA LEU A 73 14.79 -5.71 3.33
C LEU A 73 16.09 -6.05 4.08
N LEU A 74 17.10 -5.23 3.82
CA LEU A 74 18.42 -5.21 4.44
C LEU A 74 18.36 -4.59 5.86
N ASP A 75 17.40 -5.01 6.68
CA ASP A 75 17.39 -4.62 8.08
C ASP A 75 18.39 -5.50 8.84
N THR A 76 19.40 -4.85 9.43
CA THR A 76 20.39 -5.54 10.24
C THR A 76 19.83 -5.77 11.64
N THR A 77 19.66 -7.04 12.03
CA THR A 77 19.25 -7.37 13.39
C THR A 77 20.49 -7.48 14.29
N GLY A 78 20.67 -6.50 15.18
CA GLY A 78 21.63 -6.54 16.29
C GLY A 78 22.87 -5.65 16.14
N PRO A 79 23.70 -5.55 17.20
CA PRO A 79 24.89 -4.71 17.21
C PRO A 79 25.97 -5.25 16.25
N ILE A 80 26.27 -4.47 15.21
CA ILE A 80 27.34 -4.77 14.23
C ILE A 80 28.74 -4.30 14.70
N ALA A 81 28.80 -3.49 15.75
CA ALA A 81 30.05 -2.95 16.28
C ALA A 81 30.79 -4.00 17.12
N ARG A 82 32.08 -4.21 16.82
CA ARG A 82 33.02 -5.00 17.64
C ARG A 82 34.40 -4.37 17.62
N THR A 83 35.11 -4.46 18.74
CA THR A 83 36.53 -4.10 18.85
C THR A 83 37.38 -5.39 18.89
N ASN A 84 38.55 -5.36 18.28
CA ASN A 84 39.56 -6.42 18.39
C ASN A 84 40.93 -5.78 18.10
N THR A 85 41.85 -5.87 19.07
CA THR A 85 43.21 -5.29 19.01
C THR A 85 44.29 -6.36 18.82
N SER A 86 43.93 -7.61 18.52
CA SER A 86 44.88 -8.70 18.29
C SER A 86 45.65 -8.48 16.99
N TYR A 87 46.97 -8.36 17.08
CA TYR A 87 47.88 -8.17 15.93
C TYR A 87 48.50 -9.48 15.42
N ASP A 88 48.39 -10.55 16.21
CA ASP A 88 49.02 -11.86 16.00
C ASP A 88 48.31 -12.75 14.97
N GLY A 89 47.17 -12.29 14.43
CA GLY A 89 46.39 -13.00 13.44
C GLY A 89 45.70 -14.29 13.92
N THR A 90 45.84 -14.66 15.20
CA THR A 90 45.24 -15.89 15.77
C THR A 90 43.76 -15.69 16.13
N LYS A 91 43.39 -14.47 16.56
CA LYS A 91 42.00 -14.07 16.83
C LYS A 91 41.52 -13.09 15.76
N ARG A 92 41.16 -13.60 14.58
CA ARG A 92 40.60 -12.80 13.48
C ARG A 92 39.18 -12.30 13.79
N ARG A 93 38.82 -11.14 13.24
CA ARG A 93 37.44 -10.64 13.26
C ARG A 93 36.61 -11.49 12.30
N ASN A 94 35.64 -12.24 12.82
CA ASN A 94 34.67 -12.95 12.01
C ASN A 94 33.41 -12.06 11.87
N PRO A 95 33.11 -11.54 10.67
CA PRO A 95 31.89 -10.77 10.45
C PRO A 95 30.68 -11.69 10.65
N ASN A 96 29.72 -11.24 11.45
CA ASN A 96 28.43 -11.93 11.56
C ASN A 96 27.55 -11.50 10.39
N ASN A 97 26.87 -12.45 9.76
CA ASN A 97 25.75 -12.11 8.88
C ASN A 97 24.58 -11.64 9.76
N VAL A 98 24.26 -10.35 9.67
CA VAL A 98 23.21 -9.68 10.46
C VAL A 98 21.92 -9.47 9.66
N VAL A 99 21.86 -9.97 8.43
CA VAL A 99 20.62 -9.99 7.65
C VAL A 99 19.67 -10.97 8.33
N ASP A 100 18.46 -10.51 8.67
CA ASP A 100 17.41 -11.34 9.29
C ASP A 100 17.17 -12.59 8.43
N LEU A 101 17.56 -13.76 8.96
CA LEU A 101 17.53 -15.06 8.27
C LEU A 101 16.15 -15.72 8.29
N LYS A 102 15.11 -15.10 8.89
CA LYS A 102 13.76 -15.65 8.74
C LYS A 102 13.33 -15.49 7.29
N ASN A 103 13.42 -16.58 6.53
CA ASN A 103 13.02 -16.66 5.13
C ASN A 103 11.54 -16.31 5.02
N ARG A 104 11.26 -15.06 4.66
CA ARG A 104 9.92 -14.57 4.34
C ARG A 104 9.86 -14.40 2.84
N LYS A 105 9.02 -15.23 2.23
CA LYS A 105 8.72 -15.13 0.80
C LYS A 105 7.60 -14.14 0.61
N TYR A 106 7.70 -13.34 -0.44
CA TYR A 106 6.61 -12.49 -0.90
C TYR A 106 6.01 -13.08 -2.17
N GLN A 107 4.72 -12.84 -2.36
CA GLN A 107 3.99 -13.11 -3.59
C GLN A 107 3.15 -11.86 -3.90
N CYS A 108 3.44 -11.22 -5.03
CA CYS A 108 2.72 -10.06 -5.50
C CYS A 108 1.49 -10.52 -6.30
N GLU A 109 0.31 -10.22 -5.77
CA GLU A 109 -0.96 -10.46 -6.45
C GLU A 109 -1.47 -9.20 -7.13
N GLN A 110 -2.21 -9.39 -8.23
CA GLN A 110 -2.79 -8.29 -8.98
C GLN A 110 -4.00 -7.71 -8.22
N VAL A 111 -4.03 -6.39 -8.07
CA VAL A 111 -5.18 -5.65 -7.55
C VAL A 111 -5.49 -4.50 -8.51
N ASN A 112 -6.72 -4.44 -8.98
CA ASN A 112 -7.19 -3.39 -9.90
C ASN A 112 -7.96 -2.31 -9.12
N TYR A 113 -7.84 -1.06 -9.55
CA TYR A 113 -8.52 0.08 -8.94
C TYR A 113 -9.34 0.82 -10.01
N ASP A 114 -10.65 0.57 -10.02
CA ASP A 114 -11.57 1.19 -10.96
C ASP A 114 -12.45 2.21 -10.26
N THR A 115 -12.51 3.43 -10.79
CA THR A 115 -13.36 4.50 -10.26
C THR A 115 -14.11 5.18 -11.38
N PHE A 116 -15.29 5.71 -11.08
CA PHE A 116 -16.03 6.58 -11.99
C PHE A 116 -16.26 7.93 -11.32
N ILE A 117 -16.21 9.00 -12.12
CA ILE A 117 -16.56 10.35 -11.67
C ILE A 117 -17.73 10.80 -12.53
N SER A 118 -18.83 11.18 -11.89
CA SER A 118 -20.03 11.61 -12.60
C SER A 118 -19.81 12.99 -13.27
N TYR A 119 -20.54 13.27 -14.35
CA TYR A 119 -20.43 14.57 -15.03
C TYR A 119 -20.71 15.77 -14.11
N PRO A 120 -21.72 15.76 -13.22
CA PRO A 120 -21.92 16.86 -12.28
C PRO A 120 -20.73 17.09 -11.34
N GLN A 121 -20.03 16.03 -10.93
CA GLN A 121 -18.82 16.15 -10.10
C GLN A 121 -17.65 16.74 -10.90
N LEU A 122 -17.45 16.29 -12.14
CA LEU A 122 -16.44 16.86 -13.03
C LEU A 122 -16.71 18.35 -13.28
N ASP A 123 -17.97 18.73 -13.50
CA ASP A 123 -18.38 20.12 -13.68
C ASP A 123 -18.10 20.97 -12.44
N ALA A 124 -18.42 20.45 -11.24
CA ALA A 124 -18.10 21.13 -10.00
C ALA A 124 -16.58 21.34 -9.83
N TRP A 125 -15.77 20.35 -10.19
CA TRP A 125 -14.32 20.44 -10.06
C TRP A 125 -13.69 21.32 -11.13
N ALA A 126 -14.29 21.38 -12.33
CA ALA A 126 -13.81 22.20 -13.43
C ALA A 126 -13.89 23.70 -13.14
N ALA A 127 -14.68 24.13 -12.16
CA ALA A 127 -14.67 25.52 -11.68
C ALA A 127 -13.31 25.92 -11.07
N HIS A 128 -12.52 24.96 -10.58
CA HIS A 128 -11.24 25.23 -9.95
C HIS A 128 -10.07 25.26 -10.95
N PRO A 129 -9.03 26.10 -10.72
CA PRO A 129 -7.85 26.18 -11.59
C PRO A 129 -6.98 24.92 -11.54
N ASP A 130 -7.04 24.17 -10.44
CA ASP A 130 -6.22 22.98 -10.15
C ASP A 130 -6.89 21.64 -10.54
N PHE A 131 -7.90 21.68 -11.42
CA PHE A 131 -8.73 20.53 -11.82
C PHE A 131 -7.94 19.22 -12.03
N GLN A 132 -6.88 19.27 -12.83
CA GLN A 132 -6.10 18.08 -13.19
C GLN A 132 -5.40 17.46 -11.98
N SER A 133 -4.68 18.30 -11.21
CA SER A 133 -4.00 17.85 -10.00
C SER A 133 -5.00 17.33 -8.97
N ARG A 134 -6.14 17.99 -8.83
CA ARG A 134 -7.19 17.61 -7.89
C ARG A 134 -7.72 16.21 -8.18
N VAL A 135 -8.02 15.90 -9.44
CA VAL A 135 -8.47 14.55 -9.85
C VAL A 135 -7.40 13.50 -9.52
N SER A 136 -6.15 13.72 -9.95
CA SER A 136 -5.07 12.74 -9.74
C SER A 136 -4.73 12.55 -8.26
N THR A 137 -4.68 13.62 -7.47
CA THR A 137 -4.42 13.54 -6.02
C THR A 137 -5.54 12.83 -5.28
N GLN A 138 -6.81 13.05 -5.67
CA GLN A 138 -7.94 12.36 -5.05
C GLN A 138 -7.88 10.84 -5.32
N ILE A 139 -7.56 10.43 -6.55
CA ILE A 139 -7.40 9.02 -6.91
C ILE A 139 -6.24 8.40 -6.11
N ALA A 140 -5.07 9.05 -6.09
CA ALA A 140 -3.90 8.57 -5.36
C ALA A 140 -4.18 8.42 -3.85
N ARG A 141 -4.94 9.37 -3.27
CA ARG A 141 -5.38 9.29 -1.87
C ARG A 141 -6.32 8.12 -1.62
N GLN A 142 -7.29 7.87 -2.50
CA GLN A 142 -8.21 6.74 -2.34
C GLN A 142 -7.45 5.41 -2.38
N VAL A 143 -6.54 5.25 -3.35
CA VAL A 143 -5.66 4.07 -3.44
C VAL A 143 -4.84 3.89 -2.16
N ALA A 144 -4.31 4.96 -1.57
CA ALA A 144 -3.58 4.88 -0.31
C ALA A 144 -4.46 4.40 0.85
N LEU A 145 -5.68 4.92 0.97
CA LEU A 145 -6.63 4.53 2.02
C LEU A 145 -7.06 3.07 1.86
N ASP A 146 -7.31 2.62 0.63
CA ASP A 146 -7.68 1.23 0.34
C ASP A 146 -6.53 0.28 0.70
N ARG A 147 -5.28 0.64 0.35
CA ARG A 147 -4.09 -0.13 0.76
C ARG A 147 -3.93 -0.22 2.27
N ILE A 148 -4.24 0.83 3.02
CA ILE A 148 -4.23 0.81 4.49
C ILE A 148 -5.32 -0.13 5.00
N MET A 149 -6.54 -0.02 4.47
CA MET A 149 -7.67 -0.84 4.88
C MET A 149 -7.38 -2.33 4.67
N ILE A 150 -6.87 -2.69 3.49
CA ILE A 150 -6.44 -4.06 3.18
C ILE A 150 -5.25 -4.48 4.06
N GLY A 151 -4.27 -3.60 4.26
CA GLY A 151 -3.10 -3.89 5.09
C GLY A 151 -3.44 -4.30 6.52
N PHE A 152 -4.49 -3.72 7.11
CA PHE A 152 -4.93 -4.08 8.47
C PHE A 152 -5.97 -5.20 8.51
N ASN A 153 -6.89 -5.27 7.55
CA ASN A 153 -8.06 -6.17 7.62
C ASN A 153 -7.99 -7.36 6.67
N GLY A 154 -7.09 -7.35 5.70
CA GLY A 154 -6.93 -8.36 4.67
C GLY A 154 -6.61 -9.73 5.25
N THR A 155 -7.39 -10.75 4.88
CA THR A 155 -7.24 -12.14 5.32
C THR A 155 -6.85 -13.08 4.18
N SER A 156 -7.33 -12.82 2.96
CA SER A 156 -7.11 -13.70 1.82
C SER A 156 -7.13 -12.91 0.51
N HIS A 157 -6.61 -13.51 -0.56
CA HIS A 157 -6.79 -13.03 -1.93
C HIS A 157 -7.80 -13.92 -2.64
N ALA A 158 -8.91 -13.35 -3.09
CA ALA A 158 -9.93 -14.02 -3.89
C ALA A 158 -9.82 -13.58 -5.36
N ASP A 159 -10.07 -14.51 -6.30
CA ASP A 159 -10.10 -14.21 -7.74
C ASP A 159 -11.18 -13.17 -8.09
N GLU A 160 -12.31 -13.22 -7.37
CA GLU A 160 -13.40 -12.23 -7.44
C GLU A 160 -13.76 -11.76 -6.03
N SER A 161 -13.46 -10.50 -5.73
CA SER A 161 -13.77 -9.88 -4.42
C SER A 161 -15.22 -9.41 -4.33
N ASN A 162 -15.81 -9.50 -3.13
CA ASN A 162 -17.20 -9.12 -2.87
C ASN A 162 -17.32 -8.11 -1.72
N PHE A 163 -17.58 -6.85 -2.09
CA PHE A 163 -17.77 -5.74 -1.16
C PHE A 163 -18.98 -5.87 -0.24
N SER A 164 -19.99 -6.67 -0.61
CA SER A 164 -21.20 -6.85 0.22
C SER A 164 -20.93 -7.71 1.45
N THR A 165 -20.12 -8.76 1.27
CA THR A 165 -19.71 -9.66 2.34
C THR A 165 -18.49 -9.15 3.08
N ASN A 166 -17.53 -8.57 2.35
CA ASN A 166 -16.23 -8.14 2.86
C ASN A 166 -16.10 -6.61 2.83
N LYS A 167 -16.88 -5.92 3.67
CA LYS A 167 -16.97 -4.45 3.71
C LYS A 167 -15.64 -3.74 3.99
N LEU A 168 -14.67 -4.45 4.58
CA LEU A 168 -13.34 -3.95 4.91
C LEU A 168 -12.25 -4.46 3.96
N LEU A 169 -12.61 -4.93 2.76
CA LEU A 169 -11.67 -5.41 1.74
C LEU A 169 -10.83 -6.60 2.21
N GLN A 170 -11.45 -7.47 3.01
CA GLN A 170 -10.78 -8.60 3.67
C GLN A 170 -10.34 -9.69 2.68
N ASP A 171 -11.02 -9.79 1.54
CA ASP A 171 -10.80 -10.76 0.48
C ASP A 171 -9.96 -10.23 -0.69
N VAL A 172 -9.49 -8.98 -0.62
CA VAL A 172 -8.70 -8.36 -1.70
C VAL A 172 -7.25 -8.81 -1.65
N ASN A 173 -6.63 -8.85 -0.48
CA ASN A 173 -5.28 -9.37 -0.30
C ASN A 173 -5.02 -9.72 1.18
N VAL A 174 -3.91 -10.41 1.44
CA VAL A 174 -3.46 -10.75 2.80
C VAL A 174 -2.78 -9.53 3.44
N GLY A 175 -3.27 -9.14 4.63
CA GLY A 175 -2.76 -7.99 5.39
C GLY A 175 -1.65 -8.35 6.37
N TRP A 176 -1.06 -7.33 7.02
CA TRP A 176 0.02 -7.48 7.99
C TRP A 176 -0.38 -8.34 9.20
N LEU A 177 -1.60 -8.16 9.70
CA LEU A 177 -2.07 -8.91 10.87
C LEU A 177 -2.24 -10.39 10.55
N GLU A 178 -2.74 -10.71 9.36
CA GLU A 178 -2.90 -12.10 8.95
C GLU A 178 -1.54 -12.79 8.75
N HIS A 179 -0.57 -12.11 8.13
CA HIS A 179 0.81 -12.62 8.05
C HIS A 179 1.40 -12.95 9.43
N ILE A 180 1.11 -12.14 10.46
CA ILE A 180 1.58 -12.43 11.83
C ILE A 180 0.88 -13.68 12.38
N ARG A 181 -0.43 -13.85 12.13
CA ARG A 181 -1.19 -15.03 12.57
C ARG A 181 -0.69 -16.32 11.92
N THR A 182 -0.37 -16.29 10.63
CA THR A 182 0.06 -17.48 9.88
C THR A 182 1.53 -17.81 10.10
N ASP A 183 2.41 -16.80 10.02
CA ASP A 183 3.86 -17.02 9.94
C ASP A 183 4.54 -16.94 11.32
N ALA A 184 3.87 -16.36 12.31
CA ALA A 184 4.40 -16.15 13.65
C ALA A 184 3.30 -16.28 14.72
N SER A 185 2.52 -17.37 14.67
CA SER A 185 1.43 -17.66 15.61
C SER A 185 1.87 -17.63 17.09
N GLU A 186 3.13 -17.98 17.37
CA GLU A 186 3.78 -17.85 18.69
C GLU A 186 3.77 -16.42 19.26
N ARG A 187 3.60 -15.40 18.41
CA ARG A 187 3.51 -13.98 18.78
C ARG A 187 2.07 -13.47 18.85
N VAL A 188 1.09 -14.33 18.60
CA VAL A 188 -0.33 -14.02 18.67
C VAL A 188 -0.88 -14.62 19.96
N MET A 189 -1.37 -13.75 20.84
CA MET A 189 -2.04 -14.17 22.06
C MET A 189 -3.54 -14.13 21.82
N ASN A 190 -4.18 -15.30 21.87
CA ASN A 190 -5.63 -15.45 21.80
C ASN A 190 -6.18 -15.68 23.21
N ASP A 191 -7.47 -15.36 23.42
CA ASP A 191 -8.22 -15.72 24.63
C ASP A 191 -7.62 -15.21 25.95
N VAL A 192 -7.06 -14.00 25.93
CA VAL A 192 -6.59 -13.33 27.15
C VAL A 192 -7.80 -12.77 27.89
N THR A 193 -8.25 -13.47 28.93
CA THR A 193 -9.22 -12.90 29.86
C THR A 193 -8.53 -11.86 30.73
N LEU A 194 -8.83 -10.58 30.52
CA LEU A 194 -8.34 -9.51 31.38
C LEU A 194 -9.18 -9.50 32.65
N THR A 195 -8.79 -10.33 33.62
CA THR A 195 -9.42 -10.31 34.94
C THR A 195 -8.82 -9.18 35.78
N SER A 196 -9.59 -8.11 36.01
CA SER A 196 -9.26 -7.16 37.06
C SER A 196 -9.67 -7.77 38.40
N ARG A 197 -8.79 -7.67 39.40
CA ARG A 197 -9.09 -8.12 40.77
C ARG A 197 -9.25 -6.93 41.71
N ASN A 198 -10.26 -6.98 42.56
CA ASN A 198 -10.46 -6.02 43.65
C ASN A 198 -9.43 -6.23 44.77
N MET A 199 -9.34 -5.30 45.72
CA MET A 199 -8.42 -5.40 46.87
C MET A 199 -8.68 -6.61 47.79
N ASP A 200 -9.88 -7.21 47.70
CA ASP A 200 -10.26 -8.45 48.38
C ASP A 200 -9.93 -9.71 47.55
N ASN A 201 -9.19 -9.55 46.44
CA ASN A 201 -8.77 -10.59 45.52
C ASN A 201 -9.92 -11.27 44.76
N THR A 202 -11.12 -10.68 44.75
CA THR A 202 -12.26 -11.13 43.93
C THR A 202 -12.17 -10.60 42.50
N VAL A 203 -12.70 -11.34 41.52
CA VAL A 203 -12.71 -10.90 40.11
C VAL A 203 -13.75 -9.80 39.93
N ALA A 204 -13.31 -8.61 39.53
CA ALA A 204 -14.12 -7.40 39.37
C ALA A 204 -14.72 -7.28 37.96
N HIS A 205 -14.02 -7.79 36.95
CA HIS A 205 -14.50 -7.88 35.57
C HIS A 205 -13.83 -9.05 34.86
N ALA A 206 -14.61 -9.79 34.05
CA ALA A 206 -14.10 -10.80 33.13
C ALA A 206 -14.53 -10.36 31.72
N GLY A 207 -13.56 -9.90 30.94
CA GLY A 207 -13.70 -9.56 29.52
C GLY A 207 -12.68 -10.35 28.72
#